data_AF-A0A9D6TYA8-F1
#
_entry.id   AF-A0A9D6TYA8-F1
#
_cell.length_a   1.000
_cell.length_b   1.000
_cell.length_c   1.000
_cell.angle_alpha   90.00
_cell.angle_beta   90.00
_cell.angle_gamma   90.00
#
_symmetry.space_group_name_H-M   'P 1'
#
loop_
_entity.id
_entity.type
_entity.pdbx_description
1 polymer ?
#
loop_
_entity_poly.entity_id
_entity_poly.type
_entity_poly.pdbx_seq_one_letter_code
_entity_poly.pdbx_strand_id
1 'polypeptide(L)'
;MKERAIVEPLVGRLRIEATDRGVVRLARGRGDRAVSPRARRHATQARRQLREYLAGRRAVFSVPLDLAGVPEFQRKVLRVAARVAFGEVASYAALARRIG
;
A
#
# COMPACT_ATOMS: atom_id res chain seq x y z
N MET A 1 -10.22 -21.62 10.50
CA MET A 1 -11.44 -20.79 10.33
C MET A 1 -11.35 -19.37 10.93
N LYS A 2 -10.62 -19.14 12.05
CA LYS A 2 -10.51 -17.81 12.72
C LYS A 2 -9.84 -16.70 11.89
N GLU A 3 -8.84 -17.04 11.07
CA GLU A 3 -8.08 -16.06 10.27
C GLU A 3 -8.94 -15.29 9.26
N ARG A 4 -9.82 -16.01 8.54
CA ARG A 4 -10.77 -15.41 7.58
C ARG A 4 -11.77 -14.46 8.25
N ALA A 5 -12.15 -14.74 9.51
CA ALA A 5 -13.12 -13.94 10.27
C ALA A 5 -12.58 -12.56 10.68
N ILE A 6 -11.25 -12.38 10.77
CA ILE A 6 -10.63 -11.10 11.14
C ILE A 6 -10.20 -10.31 9.90
N VAL A 7 -9.68 -10.99 8.87
CA VAL A 7 -9.10 -10.34 7.69
C VAL A 7 -10.14 -9.55 6.89
N GLU A 8 -11.30 -10.15 6.61
CA GLU A 8 -12.30 -9.51 5.73
C GLU A 8 -12.87 -8.20 6.32
N PRO A 9 -13.24 -8.15 7.62
CA PRO A 9 -13.63 -6.89 8.27
C PRO A 9 -12.54 -5.81 8.24
N LEU A 10 -11.26 -6.19 8.41
CA LEU A 10 -10.15 -5.24 8.37
C LEU A 10 -9.94 -4.65 6.98
N VAL A 11 -9.93 -5.52 5.98
CA VAL A 11 -9.77 -5.13 4.58
C VAL A 11 -10.97 -4.27 4.15
N GLY A 12 -12.18 -4.62 4.56
CA GLY A 12 -13.40 -3.86 4.26
C GLY A 12 -13.44 -2.44 4.87
N ARG A 13 -12.53 -2.13 5.81
CA ARG A 13 -12.37 -0.79 6.42
C ARG A 13 -11.28 0.06 5.75
N LEU A 14 -10.67 -0.46 4.69
CA LEU A 14 -9.68 0.26 3.89
C LEU A 14 -10.31 0.72 2.57
N ARG A 15 -10.05 1.96 2.19
CA ARG A 15 -10.40 2.55 0.91
C ARG A 15 -9.14 2.70 0.07
N ILE A 16 -9.19 2.21 -1.17
CA ILE A 16 -8.06 2.27 -2.11
C ILE A 16 -8.42 3.24 -3.23
N GLU A 17 -7.56 4.22 -3.46
CA GLU A 17 -7.63 5.10 -4.62
C GLU A 17 -6.51 4.75 -5.60
N ALA A 18 -6.83 4.69 -6.89
CA ALA A 18 -5.87 4.36 -7.93
C ALA A 18 -6.07 5.22 -9.19
N THR A 19 -4.97 5.43 -9.91
CA THR A 19 -4.89 6.04 -11.23
C THR A 19 -4.48 4.97 -12.25
N ASP A 20 -4.30 5.33 -13.53
CA ASP A 20 -3.73 4.41 -14.52
C ASP A 20 -2.29 3.97 -14.20
N ARG A 21 -1.56 4.78 -13.44
CA ARG A 21 -0.15 4.55 -13.11
C ARG A 21 0.02 3.64 -11.89
N GLY A 22 -0.93 3.65 -10.96
CA GLY A 22 -0.87 2.82 -9.75
C GLY A 22 -1.78 3.27 -8.63
N VAL A 23 -1.60 2.68 -7.44
CA VAL A 23 -2.29 3.10 -6.21
C VAL A 23 -1.72 4.44 -5.77
N VAL A 24 -2.61 5.40 -5.53
CA VAL A 24 -2.25 6.76 -5.09
C VAL A 24 -2.55 6.97 -3.60
N ARG A 25 -3.53 6.25 -3.04
CA ARG A 25 -3.89 6.39 -1.63
C ARG A 25 -4.46 5.11 -1.04
N LEU A 26 -4.03 4.79 0.17
CA LEU A 26 -4.67 3.84 1.07
C LEU A 26 -5.10 4.61 2.32
N ALA A 27 -6.38 4.56 2.66
CA ALA A 27 -6.91 5.28 3.81
C ALA A 27 -7.98 4.44 4.53
N ARG A 28 -8.30 4.79 5.77
CA ARG A 28 -9.47 4.23 6.44
C ARG A 28 -10.75 4.71 5.72
N GLY A 29 -11.68 3.81 5.45
CA GLY A 29 -12.90 4.08 4.72
C GLY A 29 -13.45 2.86 3.99
N ARG A 30 -14.61 3.01 3.35
CA ARG A 30 -15.23 1.96 2.53
C ARG A 30 -15.19 2.35 1.04
N GLY A 31 -15.28 1.33 0.18
CA GLY A 31 -15.27 1.50 -1.28
C GLY A 31 -13.87 1.70 -1.86
N ASP A 32 -13.78 1.64 -3.18
CA ASP A 32 -12.57 1.95 -3.96
C ASP A 32 -12.87 3.12 -4.90
N ARG A 33 -11.91 4.02 -5.10
CA ARG A 33 -12.02 5.12 -6.05
C ARG A 33 -11.09 4.87 -7.23
N ALA A 34 -11.67 4.46 -8.35
CA ALA A 34 -10.96 4.16 -9.58
C ALA A 34 -11.81 4.50 -10.81
N VAL A 35 -11.38 5.50 -11.56
CA VAL A 35 -12.16 6.07 -12.68
C VAL A 35 -11.99 5.30 -13.98
N SER A 36 -10.88 4.59 -14.17
CA SER A 36 -10.58 3.84 -15.40
C SER A 36 -10.52 2.32 -15.17
N PRO A 37 -10.59 1.49 -16.24
CA PRO A 37 -10.37 0.05 -16.13
C PRO A 37 -9.00 -0.31 -15.54
N ARG A 38 -7.94 0.43 -15.90
CA ARG A 38 -6.58 0.17 -15.40
C ARG A 38 -6.43 0.53 -13.93
N ALA A 39 -6.98 1.68 -13.50
CA ALA A 39 -7.07 2.04 -12.09
C ALA A 39 -7.83 0.98 -11.28
N ARG A 40 -8.95 0.46 -11.80
CA ARG A 40 -9.71 -0.61 -11.14
C ARG A 40 -8.87 -1.87 -10.95
N ARG A 41 -8.08 -2.28 -11.96
CA ARG A 41 -7.16 -3.42 -11.85
C ARG A 41 -6.13 -3.22 -10.73
N HIS A 42 -5.53 -2.04 -10.62
CA HIS A 42 -4.58 -1.73 -9.54
C HIS A 42 -5.24 -1.78 -8.16
N ALA A 43 -6.44 -1.20 -8.01
CA ALA A 43 -7.19 -1.24 -6.76
C ALA A 43 -7.56 -2.69 -6.37
N THR A 44 -8.05 -3.49 -7.33
CA THR A 44 -8.35 -4.92 -7.10
C THR A 44 -7.09 -5.72 -6.73
N GLN A 45 -5.96 -5.45 -7.37
CA GLN A 45 -4.69 -6.10 -7.04
C GLN A 45 -4.25 -5.74 -5.61
N ALA A 46 -4.29 -4.46 -5.24
CA ALA A 46 -3.98 -4.01 -3.89
C ALA A 46 -4.89 -4.63 -2.84
N ARG A 47 -6.20 -4.67 -3.10
CA ARG A 47 -7.19 -5.30 -2.23
C ARG A 47 -6.85 -6.77 -1.98
N ARG A 48 -6.52 -7.51 -3.05
CA ARG A 48 -6.13 -8.92 -2.96
C ARG A 48 -4.84 -9.09 -2.16
N GLN A 49 -3.80 -8.31 -2.46
CA GLN A 49 -2.52 -8.41 -1.76
C GLN A 49 -2.61 -8.01 -0.29
N LEU A 50 -3.46 -7.03 0.06
CA LEU A 50 -3.75 -6.68 1.45
C LEU A 50 -4.43 -7.84 2.20
N ARG A 51 -5.38 -8.54 1.56
CA ARG A 51 -5.96 -9.77 2.14
C ARG A 51 -4.90 -10.83 2.38
N GLU A 52 -4.01 -11.07 1.42
CA GLU A 52 -2.91 -12.04 1.56
C GLU A 52 -1.93 -11.64 2.67
N TYR A 53 -1.57 -10.36 2.75
CA TYR A 53 -0.65 -9.82 3.75
C TYR A 53 -1.22 -9.94 5.18
N LEU A 54 -2.46 -9.50 5.38
CA LEU A 54 -3.13 -9.58 6.69
C LEU A 54 -3.42 -11.03 7.13
N ALA A 55 -3.41 -11.94 6.17
CA ALA A 55 -3.53 -13.37 6.38
C ALA A 55 -2.17 -14.08 6.54
N GLY A 56 -1.06 -13.34 6.60
CA GLY A 56 0.29 -13.90 6.73
C GLY A 56 0.79 -14.69 5.52
N ARG A 57 0.11 -14.63 4.37
CA ARG A 57 0.48 -15.35 3.14
C ARG A 57 1.34 -14.53 2.16
N ARG A 58 1.59 -13.27 2.47
CA ARG A 58 2.40 -12.36 1.66
C ARG A 58 3.22 -11.44 2.55
N ALA A 59 4.50 -11.26 2.21
CA ALA A 59 5.39 -10.29 2.84
C ALA A 59 5.73 -9.10 1.93
N VAL A 60 5.60 -9.25 0.60
CA VAL A 60 6.04 -8.25 -0.39
C VAL A 60 4.87 -7.84 -1.28
N PHE A 61 4.68 -6.54 -1.48
CA PHE A 61 3.69 -6.00 -2.41
C PHE A 61 4.30 -5.79 -3.80
N SER A 62 3.53 -6.07 -4.86
CA SER A 62 3.93 -5.84 -6.25
C SER A 62 3.01 -4.87 -6.99
N VAL A 63 2.13 -4.19 -6.27
CA VAL A 63 1.23 -3.19 -6.85
C VAL A 63 2.04 -1.94 -7.19
N PRO A 64 1.88 -1.35 -8.39
CA PRO A 64 2.53 -0.09 -8.70
C PRO A 64 1.95 1.05 -7.84
N LEU A 65 2.82 1.98 -7.43
CA LEU A 65 2.44 3.19 -6.70
C LEU A 65 2.53 4.40 -7.62
N ASP A 66 1.50 5.24 -7.60
CA ASP A 66 1.52 6.55 -8.25
C ASP A 66 1.82 7.65 -7.23
N LEU A 67 3.09 8.07 -7.18
CA LEU A 67 3.56 9.12 -6.28
C LEU A 67 3.71 10.48 -6.98
N ALA A 68 3.13 10.66 -8.17
CA ALA A 68 3.32 11.86 -8.98
C ALA A 68 2.82 13.14 -8.26
N GLY A 69 1.72 13.04 -7.51
CA GLY A 69 1.17 14.15 -6.72
C GLY A 69 1.80 14.34 -5.33
N VAL A 70 2.77 13.52 -4.95
CA VAL A 70 3.46 13.60 -3.66
C VAL A 70 4.65 14.58 -3.78
N PRO A 71 4.81 15.53 -2.84
CA PRO A 71 5.97 16.43 -2.80
C PRO A 71 7.29 15.68 -2.89
N GLU A 72 8.30 16.27 -3.54
CA GLU A 72 9.54 15.57 -3.88
C GLU A 72 10.24 14.96 -2.66
N PHE A 73 10.36 15.73 -1.57
CA PHE A 73 10.96 15.25 -0.33
C PHE A 73 10.23 14.01 0.23
N GLN A 74 8.89 14.07 0.29
CA GLN A 74 8.09 12.93 0.75
C GLN A 74 8.23 11.73 -0.18
N ARG A 75 8.35 11.94 -1.50
CA ARG A 75 8.60 10.86 -2.46
C ARG A 75 9.94 10.18 -2.21
N LYS A 76 11.00 10.92 -1.88
CA LYS A 76 12.30 10.36 -1.49
C LYS A 76 12.17 9.52 -0.23
N VAL A 77 11.51 10.06 0.81
CA VAL A 77 11.24 9.32 2.06
C VAL A 77 10.50 8.01 1.79
N LEU A 78 9.39 8.06 1.02
CA LEU A 78 8.58 6.88 0.71
C LEU A 78 9.38 5.82 -0.06
N ARG A 79 10.25 6.22 -1.00
CA ARG A 79 11.11 5.27 -1.74
C ARG A 79 12.11 4.56 -0.84
N VAL A 80 12.67 5.26 0.15
CA VAL A 80 13.60 4.65 1.12
C VAL A 80 12.83 3.77 2.11
N ALA A 81 11.70 4.24 2.62
CA ALA A 81 10.85 3.48 3.54
C ALA A 81 10.33 2.18 2.90
N ALA A 82 10.01 2.19 1.61
CA ALA A 82 9.59 1.01 0.86
C ALA A 82 10.65 -0.10 0.75
N ARG A 83 11.92 0.18 1.11
CA ARG A 83 13.02 -0.82 1.15
C ARG A 83 13.14 -1.52 2.51
N VAL A 84 12.39 -1.11 3.52
CA VAL A 84 12.35 -1.81 4.80
C VAL A 84 11.59 -3.12 4.58
N ALA A 85 12.26 -4.25 4.82
CA ALA A 85 11.68 -5.57 4.60
C ALA A 85 10.61 -5.89 5.66
N PHE A 86 9.74 -6.86 5.34
CA PHE A 86 8.77 -7.35 6.31
C PHE A 86 9.47 -7.96 7.54
N GLY A 87 9.02 -7.60 8.74
CA GLY A 87 9.62 -8.02 10.00
C GLY A 87 10.79 -7.14 10.46
N GLU A 88 11.29 -6.25 9.61
CA GLU A 88 12.38 -5.33 9.94
C GLU A 88 11.86 -3.97 10.40
N VAL A 89 12.69 -3.26 11.17
CA VAL A 89 12.42 -1.89 11.62
C VAL A 89 13.55 -0.96 11.21
N ALA A 90 13.22 0.30 10.94
CA ALA A 90 14.19 1.35 10.69
C ALA A 90 13.83 2.58 11.52
N SER A 91 14.82 3.18 12.17
CA SER A 91 14.63 4.44 12.90
C SER A 91 14.50 5.61 11.93
N TYR A 92 13.84 6.68 12.36
CA TYR A 92 13.77 7.93 11.59
C TYR A 92 15.15 8.48 11.25
N ALA A 93 16.09 8.44 12.20
CA ALA A 93 17.48 8.85 11.96
C ALA A 93 18.16 8.00 10.89
N ALA A 94 17.92 6.68 10.86
CA ALA A 94 18.45 5.80 9.83
C ALA A 94 17.86 6.09 8.45
N LEU A 95 16.56 6.40 8.37
CA LEU A 95 15.92 6.81 7.11
C LEU A 95 16.45 8.16 6.63
N ALA A 96 16.59 9.15 7.52
CA ALA A 96 17.12 10.47 7.19
C ALA A 96 18.53 10.35 6.59
N ARG A 97 19.45 9.62 7.23
CA ARG A 97 20.82 9.40 6.71
C ARG A 97 20.86 8.76 5.33
N ARG A 98 19.87 7.95 4.96
CA ARG A 98 19.77 7.32 3.63
C ARG A 98 19.24 8.27 2.55
N ILE A 99 18.55 9.33 2.94
CA ILE A 99 17.98 10.33 2.03
C ILE A 99 19.01 11.41 1.68
N GLY A 100 19.96 11.67 2.59
CA GLY A 100 20.94 12.76 2.52
C GLY A 100 20.44 13.95 3.32
#